data_AF-A0A4Y6S351-F1
#
_entry.id   AF-A0A4Y6S351-F1
#
_cell.length_a   1.000
_cell.length_b   1.000
_cell.length_c   1.000
_cell.angle_alpha   90.00
_cell.angle_beta   90.00
_cell.angle_gamma   90.00
#
_symmetry.space_group_name_H-M   'P 1'
#
loop_
_entity.id
_entity.type
_entity.pdbx_description
1 polymer ?
#
loop_
_entity_poly.entity_id
_entity_poly.type
_entity_poly.pdbx_seq_one_letter_code
_entity_poly.pdbx_strand_id
1 'polypeptide(L)'
;MTHSVLMTCTLAAAMTLGSAVLPSSSISGPLSVSQAQADTGAARRTARRTARRVSTRHARYYPSLPANCTRIIVNGIAYHRCGTVYYQPVVHQGANVFVIVTP
;
A
#
# COMPACT_ATOMS: atom_id res chain seq x y z
N MET A 1 17.26 -46.20 29.16
CA MET A 1 18.56 -46.60 28.57
C MET A 1 18.21 -47.30 27.26
N THR A 2 18.35 -46.77 26.05
CA THR A 2 19.24 -45.76 25.44
C THR A 2 18.51 -45.24 24.18
N HIS A 3 18.44 -43.93 23.98
CA HIS A 3 18.10 -43.32 22.68
C HIS A 3 19.30 -42.45 22.32
N SER A 4 20.25 -42.99 21.57
CA SER A 4 20.25 -43.07 20.11
C SER A 4 20.56 -41.73 19.45
N VAL A 5 21.84 -41.66 19.06
CA VAL A 5 22.32 -41.13 17.76
C VAL A 5 22.46 -39.61 17.63
N LEU A 6 23.69 -39.17 17.90
CA LEU A 6 24.55 -38.43 16.96
C LEU A 6 23.86 -37.29 16.18
N MET A 7 23.72 -36.16 16.87
CA MET A 7 23.46 -34.86 16.28
C MET A 7 24.76 -34.30 15.68
N THR A 8 25.07 -34.70 14.46
CA THR A 8 26.12 -34.08 13.63
C THR A 8 25.60 -33.79 12.23
N CYS A 9 25.55 -32.51 11.87
CA CYS A 9 25.81 -32.09 10.49
C CYS A 9 26.22 -30.61 10.50
N THR A 10 27.53 -30.42 10.50
CA THR A 10 28.21 -29.14 10.31
C THR A 10 27.86 -28.55 8.94
N LEU A 11 27.19 -27.40 8.91
CA LEU A 11 26.90 -26.68 7.67
C LEU A 11 28.10 -25.76 7.34
N ALA A 12 29.00 -26.24 6.48
CA ALA A 12 30.06 -25.42 5.90
C ALA A 12 29.59 -24.88 4.53
N ALA A 13 29.09 -23.63 4.50
CA ALA A 13 28.81 -22.92 3.26
C ALA A 13 29.97 -21.96 2.97
N ALA A 14 30.80 -22.32 1.98
CA ALA A 14 31.89 -21.50 1.48
C ALA A 14 31.33 -20.22 0.81
N MET A 15 31.70 -19.05 1.35
CA MET A 15 31.42 -17.77 0.71
C MET A 15 32.48 -17.50 -0.36
N THR A 16 32.12 -17.72 -1.63
CA THR A 16 32.89 -17.24 -2.77
C THR A 16 32.65 -15.73 -2.93
N LEU A 17 33.70 -14.94 -2.67
CA LEU A 17 33.72 -13.51 -2.98
C LEU A 17 33.75 -13.36 -4.51
N GLY A 18 32.58 -13.15 -5.11
CA GLY A 18 32.46 -12.74 -6.50
C GLY A 18 32.92 -11.29 -6.65
N SER A 19 34.07 -11.08 -7.28
CA SER A 19 34.60 -9.77 -7.64
C SER A 19 33.66 -9.10 -8.65
N ALA A 20 32.92 -8.09 -8.23
CA ALA A 20 32.14 -7.24 -9.13
C ALA A 20 33.09 -6.34 -9.92
N VAL A 21 33.47 -6.76 -11.12
CA VAL A 21 34.01 -5.86 -12.14
C VAL A 21 32.83 -5.03 -12.66
N LEU A 22 32.71 -3.78 -12.24
CA LEU A 22 31.81 -2.81 -12.84
C LEU A 22 32.44 -2.33 -14.15
N PRO A 23 31.81 -2.50 -15.32
CA PRO A 23 32.23 -1.77 -16.50
C PRO A 23 31.86 -0.29 -16.30
N SER A 24 32.87 0.56 -16.19
CA SER A 24 32.72 2.02 -16.29
C SER A 24 32.37 2.39 -17.73
N SER A 25 31.13 2.16 -18.13
CA SER A 25 30.63 2.60 -19.43
C SER A 25 30.22 4.07 -19.32
N SER A 26 31.15 4.98 -19.62
CA SER A 26 30.86 6.38 -19.87
C SER A 26 30.09 6.51 -21.18
N ILE A 27 28.77 6.69 -21.07
CA ILE A 27 27.90 6.98 -22.22
C ILE A 27 28.07 8.46 -22.56
N SER A 28 29.08 8.77 -23.36
CA SER A 28 29.29 10.09 -23.96
C SER A 28 28.82 10.06 -25.41
N GLY A 29 27.52 10.23 -25.62
CA GLY A 29 26.92 10.37 -26.94
C GLY A 29 25.65 11.23 -26.86
N PRO A 30 25.29 11.97 -27.91
CA PRO A 30 24.09 12.81 -27.89
C PRO A 30 22.86 11.93 -27.69
N LEU A 31 22.06 12.24 -26.68
CA LEU A 31 20.77 11.64 -26.42
C LEU A 31 19.83 12.00 -27.59
N SER A 32 19.73 11.11 -28.58
CA SER A 32 18.69 11.19 -29.60
C SER A 32 17.36 10.77 -29.00
N VAL A 33 16.51 11.76 -28.69
CA VAL A 33 15.14 11.50 -28.25
C VAL A 33 14.34 11.07 -29.48
N SER A 34 14.13 9.76 -29.62
CA SER A 34 13.22 9.20 -30.62
C SER A 34 11.80 9.70 -30.31
N GLN A 35 11.06 10.13 -31.36
CA GLN A 35 9.70 10.63 -31.23
C GLN A 35 8.82 9.63 -30.47
N ALA A 36 8.29 10.04 -29.33
CA ALA A 36 7.42 9.20 -28.52
C ALA A 36 6.08 9.04 -29.23
N GLN A 37 5.81 7.84 -29.76
CA GLN A 37 4.51 7.45 -30.28
C GLN A 37 3.46 7.64 -29.18
N ALA A 38 2.43 8.45 -29.42
CA ALA A 38 1.35 8.66 -28.47
C ALA A 38 0.62 7.33 -28.23
N ASP A 39 0.89 6.72 -27.07
CA ASP A 39 0.33 5.43 -26.70
C ASP A 39 -1.19 5.58 -26.47
N THR A 40 -1.98 5.09 -27.43
CA THR A 40 -3.45 5.15 -27.42
C THR A 40 -4.06 4.49 -26.19
N GLY A 41 -3.33 3.57 -25.54
CA GLY A 41 -3.72 2.92 -24.29
C GLY A 41 -3.28 3.67 -23.02
N ALA A 42 -2.52 4.77 -23.13
CA ALA A 42 -2.04 5.53 -22.00
C ALA A 42 -3.18 6.13 -21.17
N ALA A 43 -4.19 6.71 -21.83
CA ALA A 43 -5.35 7.28 -21.15
C ALA A 43 -6.08 6.22 -20.30
N ARG A 44 -6.35 5.02 -20.88
CA ARG A 44 -7.01 3.91 -20.17
C ARG A 44 -6.19 3.40 -18.99
N ARG A 45 -4.86 3.27 -19.15
CA ARG A 45 -3.97 2.85 -18.07
C ARG A 45 -3.89 3.90 -16.97
N THR A 46 -3.83 5.18 -17.32
CA THR A 46 -3.87 6.29 -16.36
C THR A 46 -5.19 6.34 -15.62
N ALA A 47 -6.33 6.19 -16.31
CA ALA A 47 -7.65 6.07 -15.68
C ALA A 47 -7.72 4.89 -14.71
N ARG A 48 -7.22 3.70 -15.10
CA ARG A 48 -7.18 2.53 -14.20
C ARG A 48 -6.28 2.74 -12.98
N ARG A 49 -5.10 3.35 -13.16
CA ARG A 49 -4.17 3.65 -12.06
C ARG A 49 -4.76 4.69 -11.10
N THR A 50 -5.37 5.74 -11.64
CA THR A 50 -6.02 6.78 -10.84
C THR A 50 -7.21 6.22 -10.08
N ALA A 51 -8.09 5.45 -10.73
CA ALA A 51 -9.20 4.77 -10.07
C ALA A 51 -8.74 3.85 -8.93
N ARG A 52 -7.68 3.04 -9.14
CA ARG A 52 -7.09 2.23 -8.07
C ARG A 52 -6.56 3.08 -6.92
N ARG A 53 -5.77 4.12 -7.21
CA ARG A 53 -5.21 5.02 -6.18
C ARG A 53 -6.30 5.74 -5.39
N VAL A 54 -7.38 6.16 -6.06
CA VAL A 54 -8.55 6.78 -5.42
C VAL A 54 -9.25 5.75 -4.53
N SER A 55 -9.56 4.55 -5.05
CA SER A 55 -10.18 3.48 -4.26
C SER A 55 -9.36 3.10 -3.03
N THR A 56 -8.04 2.92 -3.13
CA THR A 56 -7.18 2.64 -1.97
C THR A 56 -7.13 3.81 -0.98
N ARG A 57 -7.15 5.07 -1.46
CA ARG A 57 -7.18 6.25 -0.57
C ARG A 57 -8.54 6.48 0.08
N HIS A 58 -9.64 6.14 -0.59
CA HIS A 58 -11.01 6.38 -0.15
C HIS A 58 -11.61 5.18 0.59
N ALA A 59 -11.02 3.99 0.48
CA ALA A 59 -11.22 2.87 1.40
C ALA A 59 -10.62 3.16 2.80
N ARG A 60 -10.63 4.42 3.23
CA ARG A 60 -10.10 4.87 4.52
C ARG A 60 -11.14 4.55 5.57
N TYR A 61 -11.25 3.27 5.86
CA TYR A 61 -11.79 2.75 7.09
C TYR A 61 -10.86 3.20 8.21
N TYR A 62 -11.33 4.12 9.04
CA TYR A 62 -10.58 4.57 10.20
C TYR A 62 -10.85 3.59 11.35
N PRO A 63 -9.81 3.02 11.99
CA PRO A 63 -10.01 2.14 13.14
C PRO A 63 -10.45 2.89 14.39
N SER A 64 -10.18 4.19 14.46
CA SER A 64 -10.54 5.07 15.58
C SER A 64 -10.82 6.48 15.09
N LEU A 65 -11.58 7.23 15.89
CA LEU A 65 -11.86 8.63 15.60
C LEU A 65 -10.74 9.53 16.14
N PRO A 66 -10.51 10.69 15.49
CA PRO A 66 -9.76 11.78 16.07
C PRO A 66 -10.33 12.22 17.43
N ALA A 67 -9.52 12.89 18.25
CA ALA A 67 -9.99 13.50 19.49
C ALA A 67 -11.05 14.59 19.21
N ASN A 68 -11.97 14.80 20.16
CA ASN A 68 -13.04 15.82 20.12
C ASN A 68 -14.17 15.59 19.10
N CYS A 69 -14.55 14.33 18.85
CA CYS A 69 -15.71 14.03 18.02
C CYS A 69 -17.00 13.96 18.85
N THR A 70 -18.06 14.62 18.37
CA THR A 70 -19.38 14.59 19.02
C THR A 70 -20.28 13.59 18.33
N ARG A 71 -21.01 12.77 19.09
CA ARG A 71 -22.00 11.83 18.54
C ARG A 71 -23.30 12.58 18.25
N ILE A 72 -23.82 12.46 17.02
CA ILE A 72 -25.04 13.11 16.53
C ILE A 72 -25.92 12.04 15.88
N ILE A 73 -27.24 12.16 16.02
CA ILE A 73 -28.19 11.27 15.36
C ILE A 73 -28.90 12.05 14.26
N VAL A 74 -28.80 11.60 13.02
CA VAL A 74 -29.47 12.18 11.85
C VAL A 74 -30.35 11.09 11.24
N ASN A 75 -31.65 11.33 11.13
CA ASN A 75 -32.62 10.36 10.58
C ASN A 75 -32.55 8.96 11.25
N GLY A 76 -32.29 8.92 12.56
CA GLY A 76 -32.15 7.67 13.33
C GLY A 76 -30.79 6.96 13.19
N ILE A 77 -29.87 7.48 12.37
CA ILE A 77 -28.52 6.92 12.20
C ILE A 77 -27.54 7.71 13.08
N ALA A 78 -26.74 7.00 13.86
CA ALA A 78 -25.70 7.59 14.69
C ALA A 78 -24.43 7.88 13.87
N TYR A 79 -24.06 9.14 13.82
CA TYR A 79 -22.83 9.65 13.24
C TYR A 79 -21.94 10.27 14.31
N HIS A 80 -20.67 10.39 14.01
CA HIS A 80 -19.72 11.16 14.80
C HIS A 80 -19.20 12.33 13.96
N ARG A 81 -19.39 13.54 14.45
CA ARG A 81 -18.94 14.75 13.78
C ARG A 81 -17.63 15.23 14.39
N CYS A 82 -16.62 15.37 13.54
CA CYS A 82 -15.33 15.94 13.92
C CYS A 82 -15.08 17.13 12.98
N GLY A 83 -15.33 18.35 13.48
CA GLY A 83 -15.29 19.57 12.67
C GLY A 83 -16.34 19.59 11.56
N THR A 84 -15.91 19.50 10.30
CA THR A 84 -16.76 19.50 9.10
C THR A 84 -17.00 18.09 8.53
N VAL A 85 -16.38 17.06 9.10
CA VAL A 85 -16.43 15.69 8.58
C VAL A 85 -17.34 14.84 9.46
N TYR A 86 -18.19 14.03 8.83
CA TYR A 86 -19.04 13.06 9.50
C TYR A 86 -18.48 11.65 9.31
N TYR A 87 -18.44 10.90 10.40
CA TYR A 87 -17.97 9.52 10.45
C TYR A 87 -19.14 8.61 10.80
N GLN A 88 -19.36 7.59 9.99
CA GLN A 88 -20.35 6.54 10.25
C GLN A 88 -19.63 5.27 10.72
N PRO A 89 -20.04 4.67 11.86
CA PRO A 89 -19.56 3.36 12.25
C PRO A 89 -20.13 2.28 11.32
N VAL A 90 -19.26 1.47 10.73
CA VAL A 90 -19.62 0.33 9.89
C VAL A 90 -18.80 -0.88 10.30
N VAL A 91 -19.37 -2.06 10.18
CA VAL A 91 -18.66 -3.33 10.43
C VAL A 91 -18.10 -3.81 9.09
N HIS A 92 -16.79 -3.93 9.00
CA HIS A 92 -16.11 -4.44 7.81
C HIS A 92 -15.19 -5.60 8.22
N GLN A 93 -15.39 -6.78 7.61
CA GLN A 93 -14.60 -8.00 7.91
C GLN A 93 -14.56 -8.36 9.41
N GLY A 94 -15.65 -8.12 10.15
CA GLY A 94 -15.74 -8.40 11.59
C GLY A 94 -15.07 -7.35 12.49
N ALA A 95 -14.56 -6.25 11.94
CA ALA A 95 -14.01 -5.13 12.69
C ALA A 95 -14.91 -3.88 12.62
N ASN A 96 -15.01 -3.15 13.74
CA ASN A 96 -15.67 -1.84 13.78
C ASN A 96 -14.75 -0.78 13.20
N VAL A 97 -15.17 -0.15 12.11
CA VAL A 97 -14.41 0.88 11.41
C VAL A 97 -15.30 2.08 11.10
N PHE A 98 -14.69 3.24 10.88
CA PHE A 98 -15.39 4.47 10.63
C PHE A 98 -15.15 4.94 9.20
N VAL A 99 -16.21 5.27 8.48
CA VAL A 99 -16.15 5.77 7.10
C VAL A 99 -16.59 7.22 7.07
N ILE A 100 -15.93 8.03 6.24
CA ILE A 100 -16.32 9.42 6.03
C ILE A 100 -17.56 9.47 5.14
N VAL A 101 -18.61 10.10 5.64
CA VAL A 101 -19.90 10.26 4.95
C VAL A 101 -20.21 11.74 4.81
N THR A 102 -20.88 12.11 3.73
CA THR A 102 -21.54 13.41 3.58
C THR A 102 -23.02 13.15 3.80
N PRO A 103 -23.61 13.58 4.93
CA PRO A 103 -25.03 13.35 5.21
C PRO A 103 -25.93 14.10 4.23
#